data_AF-A0A935V7X9-F1
#
_entry.id   AF-A0A935V7X9-F1
#
_cell.length_a   1.000
_cell.length_b   1.000
_cell.length_c   1.000
_cell.angle_alpha   90.00
_cell.angle_beta   90.00
_cell.angle_gamma   90.00
#
_symmetry.space_group_name_H-M   'P 1'
#
loop_
_entity.id
_entity.type
_entity.pdbx_description
1 polymer ?
#
loop_
_entity_poly.entity_id
_entity_poly.type
_entity_poly.pdbx_seq_one_letter_code
_entity_poly.pdbx_strand_id
1 'polypeptide(L)'
;MQSIATSETIFDASGQALGADAAAFVKALDRLLTVGTYYALEHEQYHRASEAACAGITAAIGSRPSLAIEIAAAGLVIDGQTLDPRLRVVRQLHELLVALNVARLEFSARLGAADLRQALAALNDHRLMMSQSHSFREVTISNLPPTVSVASRHVGAGDEAANAAFDGVLEAWRESSQSSAAGAPAADPTAIIHEFTSLLRQALDAQGADAGHAGGPDGGARGLCRAELEAMQVGLRNLLERNLDVSDITELMKLARQAITVSGDARRARVIFDELRRKIGAESVEPTPSSSLEAIDEDFELGINDLALRVVELASRPESVPDPGRESRRDQFAICLAMVATGPRAPRDEPLLDILRRACADPGLRPDEMAGVGELLTDFAHAAGTSTADRAASALLAASRAANPALVSAVWAEVDSSWPPAVRDFLWPHLVNDLLLGLPAAPEPLVARLWQLAASLEVADALGRLDRLSPLPGALNPVAAEQVFLVAPSRVRSIHAVLLHLAGSEHHGPRLYRALLKRPPDRLTGIVMGAVRGYEPDDRHLYITLLSEGGRPQPSRELKQLVVPLLLGMVDTLPEARRTEHWVPGAITWLAATAPIAAAPLLQRIVNERRLLTKRVWPEACRVAAQSPSGPGK
;
A
#
# COMPACT_ATOMS: atom_id res chain seq x y z
N MET A 1 -9.33 -20.78 43.50
CA MET A 1 -9.16 -21.27 42.11
C MET A 1 -9.85 -22.60 42.02
N GLN A 2 -11.05 -22.65 41.43
CA GLN A 2 -11.73 -23.90 41.13
C GLN A 2 -11.11 -24.47 39.85
N SER A 3 -10.24 -25.47 40.01
CA SER A 3 -9.75 -26.28 38.91
C SER A 3 -10.84 -27.27 38.54
N ILE A 4 -11.30 -27.23 37.29
CA ILE A 4 -12.30 -28.15 36.72
C ILE A 4 -11.75 -29.58 36.84
N ALA A 5 -12.14 -30.32 37.88
CA ALA A 5 -11.68 -31.68 38.12
C ALA A 5 -12.83 -32.68 37.99
N THR A 6 -12.73 -33.48 36.92
CA THR A 6 -13.21 -34.86 36.74
C THR A 6 -14.66 -35.21 36.40
N SER A 7 -15.67 -34.33 36.51
CA SER A 7 -16.97 -34.62 35.83
C SER A 7 -17.84 -33.41 35.51
N GLU A 8 -17.25 -32.23 35.37
CA GLU A 8 -18.03 -31.05 35.01
C GLU A 8 -18.35 -31.10 33.51
N THR A 9 -19.62 -31.39 33.24
CA THR A 9 -20.30 -31.02 32.01
C THR A 9 -20.09 -29.53 31.81
N ILE A 10 -19.46 -29.15 30.70
CA ILE A 10 -19.32 -27.74 30.33
C ILE A 10 -20.61 -27.37 29.60
N PHE A 11 -21.22 -26.25 30.01
CA PHE A 11 -22.42 -25.74 29.38
C PHE A 11 -22.05 -24.63 28.39
N ASP A 12 -22.84 -24.53 27.32
CA ASP A 12 -22.79 -23.47 26.33
C ASP A 12 -23.50 -22.20 26.86
N ALA A 13 -23.49 -21.12 26.09
CA ALA A 13 -24.12 -19.85 26.48
C ALA A 13 -25.65 -19.94 26.67
N SER A 14 -26.29 -20.98 26.12
CA SER A 14 -27.72 -21.27 26.28
C SER A 14 -28.05 -22.18 27.47
N GLY A 15 -27.03 -22.66 28.19
CA GLY A 15 -27.18 -23.60 29.30
C GLY A 15 -27.32 -25.07 28.86
N GLN A 16 -27.06 -25.40 27.59
CA GLN A 16 -27.01 -26.77 27.10
C GLN A 16 -25.62 -27.37 27.29
N ALA A 17 -25.54 -28.68 27.50
CA ALA A 17 -24.25 -29.36 27.60
C ALA A 17 -23.51 -29.28 26.25
N LEU A 18 -22.24 -28.86 26.26
CA LEU A 18 -21.39 -28.92 25.08
C LEU A 18 -21.24 -30.36 24.57
N GLY A 19 -21.14 -30.50 23.25
CA GLY A 19 -20.79 -31.75 22.61
C GLY A 19 -19.47 -32.29 23.15
N ALA A 20 -19.30 -33.61 23.16
CA ALA A 20 -18.14 -34.28 23.74
C ALA A 20 -16.81 -33.74 23.16
N ASP A 21 -16.78 -33.49 21.86
CA ASP A 21 -15.61 -32.97 21.15
C ASP A 21 -15.30 -31.51 21.55
N ALA A 22 -16.30 -30.63 21.53
CA ALA A 22 -16.14 -29.23 21.95
C ALA A 22 -15.69 -29.14 23.41
N ALA A 23 -16.29 -29.96 24.30
CA ALA A 23 -15.89 -30.01 25.70
C ALA A 23 -14.46 -30.53 25.90
N ALA A 24 -14.04 -31.56 25.17
CA ALA A 24 -12.68 -32.10 25.22
C ALA A 24 -11.65 -31.07 24.72
N PHE A 25 -11.98 -30.38 23.63
CA PHE A 25 -11.15 -29.33 23.06
C PHE A 25 -10.95 -28.16 24.04
N VAL A 26 -12.03 -27.66 24.63
CA VAL A 26 -11.99 -26.55 25.60
C VAL A 26 -11.17 -26.93 26.85
N LYS A 27 -11.33 -28.16 27.36
CA LYS A 27 -10.53 -28.67 28.51
C LYS A 27 -9.05 -28.78 28.19
N ALA A 28 -8.70 -29.23 26.98
CA ALA A 28 -7.33 -29.33 26.52
C ALA A 28 -6.64 -27.95 26.48
N LEU A 29 -7.30 -26.94 25.91
CA LEU A 29 -6.78 -25.57 25.85
C LEU A 29 -6.71 -24.91 27.23
N ASP A 30 -7.72 -25.05 28.09
CA ASP A 30 -7.73 -24.45 29.43
C ASP A 30 -6.53 -24.92 30.26
N ARG A 31 -6.24 -26.22 30.22
CA ARG A 31 -5.09 -26.81 30.91
C ARG A 31 -3.77 -26.25 30.38
N LEU A 32 -3.61 -26.17 29.06
CA LEU A 32 -2.39 -25.67 28.43
C LEU A 32 -2.16 -24.18 28.73
N LEU A 33 -3.19 -23.34 28.58
CA LEU A 33 -3.10 -21.92 28.89
C LEU A 33 -2.83 -21.69 30.37
N THR A 34 -3.46 -22.47 31.26
CA THR A 34 -3.19 -22.39 32.70
C THR A 34 -1.74 -22.74 33.01
N VAL A 35 -1.19 -23.84 32.48
CA VAL A 35 0.23 -24.20 32.69
C VAL A 35 1.16 -23.13 32.10
N GLY A 36 0.83 -22.58 30.93
CA GLY A 36 1.59 -21.50 30.29
C GLY A 36 1.66 -20.20 31.10
N THR A 37 0.75 -19.98 32.05
CA THR A 37 0.86 -18.83 32.97
C THR A 37 1.94 -19.00 34.04
N TYR A 38 2.35 -20.24 34.33
CA TYR A 38 3.30 -20.55 35.41
C TYR A 38 4.68 -20.99 34.93
N TYR A 39 4.77 -21.52 33.71
CA TYR A 39 6.00 -22.12 33.19
C TYR A 39 6.36 -21.53 31.83
N ALA A 40 7.66 -21.29 31.63
CA ALA A 40 8.21 -20.87 30.34
C ALA A 40 8.02 -21.94 29.27
N LEU A 41 8.11 -21.54 27.99
CA LEU A 41 7.85 -22.39 26.83
C LEU A 41 8.79 -23.62 26.78
N GLU A 42 10.02 -23.47 27.26
CA GLU A 42 11.07 -24.51 27.28
C GLU A 42 10.95 -25.44 28.49
N HIS A 43 10.07 -25.14 29.45
CA HIS A 43 9.97 -25.90 30.68
C HIS A 43 9.28 -27.25 30.45
N GLU A 44 9.83 -28.32 31.03
CA GLU A 44 9.35 -29.70 30.82
C GLU A 44 7.86 -29.87 31.14
N GLN A 45 7.34 -29.19 32.18
CA GLN A 45 5.92 -29.24 32.50
C GLN A 45 5.03 -28.61 31.43
N TYR A 46 5.49 -27.55 30.76
CA TYR A 46 4.77 -26.95 29.63
C TYR A 46 4.77 -27.89 28.43
N HIS A 47 5.90 -28.56 28.15
CA HIS A 47 5.99 -29.61 27.15
C HIS A 47 4.96 -30.73 27.38
N ARG A 48 4.94 -31.33 28.58
CA ARG A 48 3.98 -32.38 28.92
C ARG A 48 2.53 -31.90 28.83
N ALA A 49 2.25 -30.67 29.25
CA ALA A 49 0.91 -30.09 29.11
C ALA A 49 0.51 -29.90 27.64
N SER A 50 1.43 -29.48 26.79
CA SER A 50 1.18 -29.29 25.35
C SER A 50 0.96 -30.62 24.62
N GLU A 51 1.67 -31.70 24.99
CA GLU A 51 1.44 -33.04 24.45
C GLU A 51 0.04 -33.56 24.82
N ALA A 52 -0.34 -33.43 26.10
CA ALA A 52 -1.66 -33.83 26.56
C ALA A 52 -2.78 -32.99 25.90
N ALA A 53 -2.57 -31.68 25.75
CA ALA A 53 -3.53 -30.80 25.09
C ALA A 53 -3.64 -31.12 23.58
N CYS A 54 -2.52 -31.34 22.90
CA CYS A 54 -2.50 -31.74 21.50
C CYS A 54 -3.25 -33.04 21.25
N ALA A 55 -3.04 -34.05 22.12
CA ALA A 55 -3.78 -35.31 22.06
C ALA A 55 -5.30 -35.09 22.25
N GLY A 56 -5.69 -34.25 23.21
CA GLY A 56 -7.10 -33.90 23.43
C GLY A 56 -7.74 -33.15 22.26
N ILE A 57 -7.03 -32.20 21.66
CA ILE A 57 -7.49 -31.44 20.48
C ILE A 57 -7.62 -32.36 19.27
N THR A 58 -6.62 -33.21 19.02
CA THR A 58 -6.64 -34.14 17.87
C THR A 58 -7.76 -35.17 18.02
N ALA A 59 -7.99 -35.67 19.24
CA ALA A 59 -9.12 -36.54 19.52
C ALA A 59 -10.47 -35.83 19.29
N ALA A 60 -10.59 -34.57 19.70
CA ALA A 60 -11.80 -33.76 19.45
C ALA A 60 -12.01 -33.45 17.96
N ILE A 61 -10.96 -33.26 17.16
CA ILE A 61 -11.08 -33.11 15.70
C ILE A 61 -11.68 -34.38 15.08
N GLY A 62 -11.27 -35.55 15.57
CA GLY A 62 -11.82 -36.84 15.14
C GLY A 62 -11.49 -37.15 13.69
N SER A 63 -12.50 -37.50 12.88
CA SER A 63 -12.34 -37.77 11.44
C SER A 63 -12.38 -36.51 10.57
N ARG A 64 -12.60 -35.32 11.16
CA ARG A 64 -12.66 -34.06 10.41
C ARG A 64 -11.26 -33.65 9.96
N PRO A 65 -11.12 -32.92 8.84
CA PRO A 65 -9.82 -32.40 8.42
C PRO A 65 -9.28 -31.32 9.37
N SER A 66 -10.17 -30.61 10.05
CA SER A 66 -9.85 -29.51 10.96
C SER A 66 -11.00 -29.22 11.93
N LEU A 67 -10.71 -28.43 12.97
CA LEU A 67 -11.68 -27.84 13.89
C LEU A 67 -11.33 -26.36 14.10
N ALA A 68 -12.35 -25.49 14.05
CA ALA A 68 -12.17 -24.06 14.15
C ALA A 68 -12.81 -23.47 15.41
N ILE A 69 -12.17 -22.44 15.95
CA ILE A 69 -12.71 -21.51 16.95
C ILE A 69 -13.04 -20.22 16.23
N GLU A 70 -14.28 -19.77 16.33
CA GLU A 70 -14.75 -18.55 15.67
C GLU A 70 -15.23 -17.52 16.70
N ILE A 71 -14.94 -16.24 16.47
CA ILE A 71 -15.56 -15.13 17.20
C ILE A 71 -16.85 -14.76 16.49
N ALA A 72 -17.98 -14.98 17.15
CA ALA A 72 -19.30 -14.54 16.72
C ALA A 72 -19.82 -13.43 17.64
N ALA A 73 -20.92 -12.76 17.23
CA ALA A 73 -21.55 -11.71 18.02
C ALA A 73 -21.95 -12.16 19.44
N ALA A 74 -22.29 -13.44 19.61
CA ALA A 74 -22.71 -14.02 20.89
C ALA A 74 -21.53 -14.57 21.74
N GLY A 75 -20.29 -14.56 21.24
CA GLY A 75 -19.12 -15.11 21.92
C GLY A 75 -18.28 -16.04 21.03
N LEU A 76 -17.43 -16.86 21.66
CA LEU A 76 -16.64 -17.86 20.93
C LEU A 76 -17.51 -19.06 20.55
N VAL A 77 -17.42 -19.51 19.31
CA VAL A 77 -18.14 -20.65 18.75
C VAL A 77 -17.15 -21.76 18.38
N ILE A 78 -17.47 -22.99 18.75
CA ILE A 78 -16.76 -24.20 18.33
C ILE A 78 -17.79 -25.22 17.86
N ASP A 79 -17.64 -25.72 16.64
CA ASP A 79 -18.54 -26.73 16.06
C ASP A 79 -20.03 -26.31 16.09
N GLY A 80 -20.28 -25.02 15.85
CA GLY A 80 -21.63 -24.43 15.89
C GLY A 80 -22.20 -24.18 17.29
N GLN A 81 -21.48 -24.49 18.37
CA GLN A 81 -21.91 -24.24 19.75
C GLN A 81 -21.21 -23.01 20.34
N THR A 82 -21.99 -22.06 20.85
CA THR A 82 -21.48 -20.83 21.50
C THR A 82 -21.06 -21.12 22.93
N LEU A 83 -19.77 -20.99 23.23
CA LEU A 83 -19.22 -21.25 24.55
C LEU A 83 -19.67 -20.20 25.59
N ASP A 84 -19.88 -20.62 26.84
CA ASP A 84 -20.21 -19.69 27.94
C ASP A 84 -19.03 -18.70 28.17
N PRO A 85 -19.25 -17.37 28.00
CA PRO A 85 -18.22 -16.35 28.20
C PRO A 85 -17.70 -16.26 29.65
N ARG A 86 -18.34 -16.92 30.62
CA ARG A 86 -17.87 -16.99 32.00
C ARG A 86 -16.70 -17.96 32.19
N LEU A 87 -16.50 -18.89 31.25
CA LEU A 87 -15.39 -19.83 31.30
C LEU A 87 -14.06 -19.08 31.14
N ARG A 88 -13.09 -19.38 32.02
CA ARG A 88 -11.78 -18.71 32.04
C ARG A 88 -11.07 -18.80 30.68
N VAL A 89 -11.00 -19.99 30.10
CA VAL A 89 -10.37 -20.25 28.79
C VAL A 89 -11.03 -19.46 27.67
N VAL A 90 -12.36 -19.33 27.68
CA VAL A 90 -13.12 -18.57 26.67
C VAL A 90 -12.74 -17.11 26.73
N ARG A 91 -12.67 -16.52 27.93
CA ARG A 91 -12.20 -15.15 28.12
C ARG A 91 -10.77 -14.94 27.65
N GLN A 92 -9.86 -15.85 28.01
CA GLN A 92 -8.45 -15.75 27.63
C GLN A 92 -8.26 -15.83 26.11
N LEU A 93 -8.96 -16.77 25.45
CA LEU A 93 -8.93 -16.90 24.00
C LEU A 93 -9.58 -15.69 23.32
N HIS A 94 -10.71 -15.21 23.82
CA HIS A 94 -11.37 -14.03 23.26
C HIS A 94 -10.48 -12.79 23.38
N GLU A 95 -9.90 -12.53 24.55
CA GLU A 95 -8.93 -11.43 24.75
C GLU A 95 -7.72 -11.54 23.82
N LEU A 96 -7.19 -12.75 23.61
CA LEU A 96 -6.07 -13.00 22.71
C LEU A 96 -6.44 -12.74 21.24
N LEU A 97 -7.54 -13.34 20.77
CA LEU A 97 -7.93 -13.30 19.37
C LEU A 97 -8.46 -11.93 18.95
N VAL A 98 -9.24 -11.24 19.81
CA VAL A 98 -9.72 -9.87 19.55
C VAL A 98 -8.55 -8.88 19.46
N ALA A 99 -7.57 -8.96 20.37
CA ALA A 99 -6.40 -8.09 20.34
C ALA A 99 -5.56 -8.23 19.07
N LEU A 100 -5.65 -9.38 18.40
CA LEU A 100 -4.94 -9.71 17.17
C LEU A 100 -5.79 -9.56 15.90
N ASN A 101 -7.05 -9.13 16.05
CA ASN A 101 -8.04 -9.11 14.98
C ASN A 101 -8.23 -10.47 14.25
N VAL A 102 -8.21 -11.56 15.01
CA VAL A 102 -8.41 -12.92 14.51
C VAL A 102 -9.87 -13.32 14.73
N ALA A 103 -10.62 -13.50 13.65
CA ALA A 103 -12.01 -13.92 13.74
C ALA A 103 -12.17 -15.44 13.78
N ARG A 104 -11.28 -16.17 13.11
CA ARG A 104 -11.32 -17.63 13.09
C ARG A 104 -9.91 -18.20 13.19
N LEU A 105 -9.72 -19.11 14.13
CA LEU A 105 -8.49 -19.88 14.33
C LEU A 105 -8.79 -21.36 14.10
N GLU A 106 -8.08 -21.98 13.17
CA GLU A 106 -8.35 -23.34 12.71
C GLU A 106 -7.17 -24.28 12.97
N PHE A 107 -7.47 -25.45 13.50
CA PHE A 107 -6.49 -26.48 13.85
C PHE A 107 -6.69 -27.70 12.95
N SER A 108 -5.65 -28.11 12.23
CA SER A 108 -5.65 -29.30 11.38
C SER A 108 -5.61 -30.60 12.20
N ALA A 109 -6.19 -31.68 11.68
CA ALA A 109 -6.04 -33.04 12.22
C ALA A 109 -4.57 -33.52 12.30
N ARG A 110 -3.65 -32.87 11.57
CA ARG A 110 -2.21 -33.17 11.59
C ARG A 110 -1.43 -32.43 12.68
N LEU A 111 -2.11 -31.71 13.57
CA LEU A 111 -1.48 -30.88 14.60
C LEU A 111 -0.51 -31.68 15.46
N GLY A 112 0.75 -31.25 15.51
CA GLY A 112 1.74 -31.75 16.46
C GLY A 112 1.82 -30.91 17.74
N ALA A 113 2.34 -31.50 18.83
CA ALA A 113 2.53 -30.77 20.08
C ALA A 113 3.52 -29.60 19.95
N ALA A 114 4.53 -29.74 19.07
CA ALA A 114 5.46 -28.66 18.74
C ALA A 114 4.76 -27.51 18.02
N ASP A 115 3.90 -27.82 17.03
CA ASP A 115 3.11 -26.83 16.31
C ASP A 115 2.17 -26.08 17.25
N LEU A 116 1.47 -26.79 18.15
CA LEU A 116 0.58 -26.16 19.11
C LEU A 116 1.33 -25.15 20.02
N ARG A 117 2.54 -25.49 20.49
CA ARG A 117 3.38 -24.55 21.24
C ARG A 117 3.81 -23.36 20.40
N GLN A 118 4.28 -23.61 19.18
CA GLN A 118 4.72 -22.56 18.25
C GLN A 118 3.57 -21.59 17.93
N ALA A 119 2.37 -22.10 17.68
CA ALA A 119 1.19 -21.27 17.40
C ALA A 119 0.84 -20.38 18.61
N LEU A 120 0.80 -20.93 19.82
CA LEU A 120 0.50 -20.13 21.03
C LEU A 120 1.59 -19.11 21.35
N ALA A 121 2.86 -19.44 21.10
CA ALA A 121 3.97 -18.48 21.23
C ALA A 121 3.80 -17.34 20.23
N ALA A 122 3.58 -17.65 18.94
CA ALA A 122 3.37 -16.65 17.90
C ALA A 122 2.19 -15.71 18.20
N LEU A 123 1.05 -16.23 18.66
CA LEU A 123 -0.11 -15.42 19.03
C LEU A 123 0.22 -14.49 20.23
N ASN A 124 0.89 -14.98 21.27
CA ASN A 124 1.24 -14.16 22.43
C ASN A 124 2.29 -13.10 22.12
N ASP A 125 3.29 -13.42 21.30
CA ASP A 125 4.34 -12.47 20.89
C ASP A 125 3.72 -11.31 20.11
N HIS A 126 2.82 -11.59 19.15
CA HIS A 126 2.14 -10.53 18.40
C HIS A 126 1.22 -9.70 19.31
N ARG A 127 0.59 -10.31 20.32
CA ARG A 127 -0.24 -9.59 21.30
C ARG A 127 0.62 -8.62 22.12
N LEU A 128 1.80 -9.06 22.57
CA LEU A 128 2.75 -8.23 23.29
C LEU A 128 3.26 -7.08 22.41
N MET A 129 3.63 -7.37 21.15
CA MET A 129 4.03 -6.34 20.19
C MET A 129 2.92 -5.29 19.97
N MET A 130 1.66 -5.74 19.84
CA MET A 130 0.52 -4.83 19.66
C MET A 130 0.28 -3.95 20.88
N SER A 131 0.42 -4.49 22.10
CA SER A 131 0.29 -3.71 23.33
C SER A 131 1.34 -2.59 23.46
N GLN A 132 2.46 -2.70 22.74
CA GLN A 132 3.54 -1.70 22.74
C GLN A 132 3.43 -0.68 21.61
N SER A 133 2.61 -0.95 20.59
CA SER A 133 2.46 -0.04 19.45
C SER A 133 1.31 0.93 19.64
N HIS A 134 1.54 2.22 19.34
CA HIS A 134 0.54 3.29 19.46
C HIS A 134 -0.29 3.51 18.18
N SER A 135 -0.25 2.60 17.21
CA SER A 135 -0.93 2.74 15.92
C SER A 135 -1.70 1.47 15.56
N PHE A 136 -2.93 1.61 15.07
CA PHE A 136 -3.69 0.51 14.49
C PHE A 136 -3.03 0.06 13.19
N ARG A 137 -2.59 -1.21 13.14
CA ARG A 137 -2.04 -1.86 11.95
C ARG A 137 -2.75 -3.19 11.75
N GLU A 138 -2.96 -3.57 10.50
CA GLU A 138 -3.35 -4.94 10.18
C GLU A 138 -2.27 -5.91 10.67
N VAL A 139 -2.64 -6.86 11.51
CA VAL A 139 -1.71 -7.80 12.13
C VAL A 139 -1.60 -9.04 11.26
N THR A 140 -0.52 -9.13 10.48
CA THR A 140 -0.14 -10.41 9.86
C THR A 140 0.63 -11.23 10.89
N ILE A 141 0.02 -12.32 11.37
CA ILE A 141 0.63 -13.19 12.37
C ILE A 141 1.66 -14.09 11.68
N SER A 142 2.93 -13.70 11.77
CA SER A 142 4.06 -14.47 11.25
C SER A 142 4.39 -15.66 12.15
N ASN A 143 5.09 -16.67 11.61
CA ASN A 143 5.58 -17.86 12.33
C ASN A 143 4.51 -18.83 12.84
N LEU A 144 3.28 -18.78 12.32
CA LEU A 144 2.32 -19.86 12.56
C LEU A 144 2.77 -21.16 11.86
N PRO A 145 2.63 -22.32 12.51
CA PRO A 145 2.91 -23.61 11.86
C PRO A 145 1.84 -23.91 10.80
N PRO A 146 2.15 -24.72 9.77
CA PRO A 146 1.22 -25.01 8.68
C PRO A 146 -0.05 -25.78 9.11
N THR A 147 -0.06 -26.34 10.31
CA THR A 147 -1.20 -27.05 10.91
C THR A 147 -2.15 -26.14 11.66
N VAL A 148 -1.84 -24.85 11.80
CA VAL A 148 -2.70 -23.84 12.43
C VAL A 148 -2.84 -22.65 11.48
N SER A 149 -4.06 -22.42 11.02
CA SER A 149 -4.38 -21.31 10.12
C SER A 149 -5.27 -20.28 10.81
N VAL A 150 -5.10 -19.03 10.40
CA VAL A 150 -5.93 -17.90 10.82
C VAL A 150 -6.72 -17.43 9.61
N ALA A 151 -8.03 -17.30 9.77
CA ALA A 151 -8.88 -16.58 8.83
C ALA A 151 -9.33 -15.27 9.51
N SER A 152 -8.75 -14.17 9.07
CA SER A 152 -9.02 -12.82 9.59
C SER A 152 -10.29 -12.26 8.97
N ARG A 153 -11.32 -11.97 9.80
CA ARG A 153 -12.47 -11.12 9.46
C ARG A 153 -13.18 -10.60 10.71
N HIS A 154 -12.69 -9.53 11.32
CA HIS A 154 -13.54 -8.61 12.08
C HIS A 154 -13.13 -7.17 11.77
N VAL A 155 -13.97 -6.47 11.00
CA VAL A 155 -14.04 -5.01 11.05
C VAL A 155 -15.44 -4.71 11.54
N GLY A 156 -15.62 -4.74 12.85
CA GLY A 156 -16.87 -4.35 13.50
C GLY A 156 -16.78 -2.89 13.94
N ALA A 157 -17.34 -1.98 13.14
CA ALA A 157 -17.78 -0.68 13.63
C ALA A 157 -19.30 -0.77 13.83
N GLY A 158 -19.73 -0.58 15.07
CA GLY A 158 -21.13 -0.74 15.47
C GLY A 158 -22.03 0.40 15.02
N ASP A 159 -23.26 0.06 14.65
CA ASP A 159 -24.45 0.85 14.95
C ASP A 159 -25.71 -0.03 14.75
N GLU A 160 -26.16 -0.69 15.83
CA GLU A 160 -27.39 -1.50 15.83
C GLU A 160 -28.64 -0.65 15.54
N ALA A 161 -28.63 0.65 15.85
CA ALA A 161 -29.75 1.55 15.60
C ALA A 161 -29.92 1.87 14.11
N ALA A 162 -28.82 2.06 13.38
CA ALA A 162 -28.85 2.23 11.93
C ALA A 162 -29.34 0.96 11.21
N ASN A 163 -28.99 -0.22 11.72
CA ASN A 163 -29.47 -1.50 11.18
C ASN A 163 -30.97 -1.69 11.35
N ALA A 164 -31.50 -1.42 12.55
CA ALA A 164 -32.93 -1.51 12.83
C ALA A 164 -33.76 -0.49 12.01
N ALA A 165 -33.26 0.73 11.81
CA ALA A 165 -33.96 1.75 11.00
C ALA A 165 -34.07 1.36 9.52
N PHE A 166 -33.02 0.78 8.94
CA PHE A 166 -33.00 0.34 7.55
C PHE A 166 -33.89 -0.88 7.30
N ASP A 167 -33.85 -1.86 8.20
CA ASP A 167 -34.72 -3.03 8.12
C ASP A 167 -36.20 -2.64 8.28
N GLY A 168 -36.50 -1.60 9.08
CA GLY A 168 -37.84 -1.01 9.17
C GLY A 168 -38.32 -0.34 7.88
N VAL A 169 -37.46 0.38 7.16
CA VAL A 169 -37.80 0.99 5.85
C VAL A 169 -38.00 -0.08 4.77
N LEU A 170 -37.17 -1.12 4.77
CA LEU A 170 -37.30 -2.25 3.83
C LEU A 170 -38.57 -3.06 4.05
N GLU A 171 -38.97 -3.31 5.30
CA GLU A 171 -40.24 -3.99 5.58
C GLU A 171 -41.44 -3.09 5.30
N ALA A 172 -41.41 -1.79 5.62
CA ALA A 172 -42.48 -0.86 5.24
C ALA A 172 -42.67 -0.77 3.71
N TRP A 173 -41.57 -0.85 2.95
CA TRP A 173 -41.60 -0.88 1.49
C TRP A 173 -42.09 -2.22 0.93
N ARG A 174 -41.73 -3.35 1.56
CA ARG A 174 -42.22 -4.69 1.21
C ARG A 174 -43.72 -4.80 1.46
N GLU A 175 -44.20 -4.27 2.59
CA GLU A 175 -45.62 -4.18 2.93
C GLU A 175 -46.39 -3.26 1.98
N SER A 176 -45.83 -2.09 1.61
CA SER A 176 -46.44 -1.16 0.63
C SER A 176 -46.55 -1.77 -0.77
N SER A 177 -45.51 -2.50 -1.20
CA SER A 177 -45.47 -3.17 -2.51
C SER A 177 -46.41 -4.38 -2.58
N GLN A 178 -46.55 -5.13 -1.48
CA GLN A 178 -47.49 -6.26 -1.39
C GLN A 178 -48.95 -5.78 -1.25
N SER A 179 -49.20 -4.64 -0.60
CA SER A 179 -50.53 -4.03 -0.49
C SER A 179 -51.03 -3.44 -1.82
N SER A 180 -50.13 -3.11 -2.75
CA SER A 180 -50.46 -2.59 -4.09
C SER A 180 -51.05 -3.62 -5.07
N ALA A 181 -51.09 -4.90 -4.69
CA ALA A 181 -51.80 -5.94 -5.46
C ALA A 181 -53.32 -5.71 -5.57
N ALA A 182 -53.88 -4.72 -4.83
CA ALA A 182 -55.29 -4.34 -4.84
C ALA A 182 -55.60 -3.01 -5.59
N GLY A 183 -54.84 -2.67 -6.64
CA GLY A 183 -55.25 -1.65 -7.61
C GLY A 183 -54.88 -0.18 -7.30
N ALA A 184 -53.94 0.06 -6.40
CA ALA A 184 -53.31 1.37 -6.25
C ALA A 184 -52.24 1.59 -7.34
N PRO A 185 -51.96 2.84 -7.76
CA PRO A 185 -50.89 3.12 -8.73
C PRO A 185 -49.55 2.63 -8.18
N ALA A 186 -48.76 1.97 -9.04
CA ALA A 186 -47.42 1.47 -8.71
C ALA A 186 -46.59 2.58 -8.02
N ALA A 187 -45.89 2.21 -6.95
CA ALA A 187 -45.08 3.14 -6.18
C ALA A 187 -44.12 3.90 -7.12
N ASP A 188 -44.09 5.23 -7.02
CA ASP A 188 -43.26 6.10 -7.87
C ASP A 188 -41.78 5.72 -7.70
N PRO A 189 -41.10 5.21 -8.76
CA PRO A 189 -39.68 4.84 -8.71
C PRO A 189 -38.79 5.98 -8.23
N THR A 190 -39.21 7.22 -8.43
CA THR A 190 -38.52 8.44 -8.01
C THR A 190 -38.46 8.55 -6.49
N ALA A 191 -39.52 8.14 -5.78
CA ALA A 191 -39.57 8.15 -4.32
C ALA A 191 -38.60 7.12 -3.71
N ILE A 192 -38.51 5.92 -4.32
CA ILE A 192 -37.61 4.84 -3.87
C ILE A 192 -36.14 5.26 -4.00
N ILE A 193 -35.77 5.83 -5.14
CA ILE A 193 -34.40 6.32 -5.37
C ILE A 193 -34.07 7.43 -4.36
N HIS A 194 -35.01 8.33 -4.10
CA HIS A 194 -34.83 9.43 -3.15
C HIS A 194 -34.59 8.91 -1.72
N GLU A 195 -35.38 7.94 -1.26
CA GLU A 195 -35.30 7.39 0.09
C GLU A 195 -34.04 6.55 0.32
N PHE A 196 -33.64 5.71 -0.65
CA PHE A 196 -32.37 4.98 -0.60
C PHE A 196 -31.15 5.93 -0.56
N THR A 197 -31.18 6.99 -1.36
CA THR A 197 -30.12 8.00 -1.35
C THR A 197 -30.05 8.72 -0.01
N SER A 198 -31.20 9.04 0.58
CA SER A 198 -31.28 9.66 1.90
C SER A 198 -30.64 8.78 2.98
N LEU A 199 -30.91 7.47 2.95
CA LEU A 199 -30.33 6.50 3.89
C LEU A 199 -28.82 6.31 3.70
N LEU A 200 -28.35 6.26 2.45
CA LEU A 200 -26.91 6.24 2.15
C LEU A 200 -26.22 7.51 2.67
N ARG A 201 -26.84 8.67 2.47
CA ARG A 201 -26.29 9.95 2.94
C ARG A 201 -26.25 10.01 4.47
N GLN A 202 -27.31 9.58 5.16
CA GLN A 202 -27.32 9.49 6.63
C GLN A 202 -26.27 8.53 7.18
N ALA A 203 -26.08 7.35 6.58
CA ALA A 203 -25.07 6.39 7.00
C ALA A 203 -23.64 6.95 6.85
N LEU A 204 -23.38 7.74 5.82
CA LEU A 204 -22.09 8.39 5.57
C LEU A 204 -21.87 9.61 6.48
N ASP A 205 -22.92 10.40 6.73
CA ASP A 205 -22.85 11.55 7.63
C ASP A 205 -22.61 11.10 9.08
N ALA A 206 -23.19 9.96 9.49
CA ALA A 206 -22.92 9.33 10.78
C ALA A 206 -21.44 8.89 10.91
N GLN A 207 -20.86 8.30 9.85
CA GLN A 207 -19.43 7.95 9.80
C GLN A 207 -18.51 9.18 9.83
N GLY A 208 -18.93 10.31 9.25
CA GLY A 208 -18.18 11.57 9.26
C GLY A 208 -18.24 12.32 10.61
N ALA A 209 -19.34 12.20 11.35
CA ALA A 209 -19.51 12.85 12.65
C ALA A 209 -18.62 12.24 13.74
N ASP A 210 -18.44 10.91 13.73
CA ASP A 210 -17.55 10.20 14.66
C ASP A 210 -16.06 10.45 14.39
N ALA A 211 -15.69 10.70 13.13
CA ALA A 211 -14.33 11.09 12.76
C ALA A 211 -13.93 12.48 13.29
N GLY A 212 -14.91 13.35 13.62
CA GLY A 212 -14.67 14.72 14.08
C GLY A 212 -14.13 14.87 15.51
N HIS A 213 -14.14 13.81 16.33
CA HIS A 213 -13.64 13.86 17.72
C HIS A 213 -12.27 13.20 17.93
N ALA A 214 -11.71 12.52 16.92
CA ALA A 214 -10.37 11.92 16.97
C ALA A 214 -9.41 12.67 16.04
N GLY A 215 -8.83 13.77 16.53
CA GLY A 215 -7.84 14.57 15.80
C GLY A 215 -6.51 13.83 15.62
N GLY A 216 -6.26 13.29 14.41
CA GLY A 216 -4.98 12.76 13.96
C GLY A 216 -4.85 12.91 12.43
N PRO A 217 -3.68 13.36 11.90
CA PRO A 217 -3.59 13.88 10.52
C PRO A 217 -3.55 12.85 9.37
N ASP A 218 -3.53 11.54 9.61
CA ASP A 218 -3.19 10.56 8.54
C ASP A 218 -4.19 9.41 8.32
N GLY A 219 -5.47 9.59 8.65
CA GLY A 219 -6.48 8.54 8.51
C GLY A 219 -7.83 9.02 7.99
N GLY A 220 -7.85 9.69 6.85
CA GLY A 220 -9.10 10.20 6.25
C GLY A 220 -9.91 9.08 5.58
N ALA A 221 -10.93 8.55 6.26
CA ALA A 221 -12.03 7.86 5.60
C ALA A 221 -12.67 8.85 4.61
N ARG A 222 -12.45 8.62 3.31
CA ARG A 222 -12.92 9.54 2.27
C ARG A 222 -14.40 9.26 2.05
N GLY A 223 -15.26 10.15 2.55
CA GLY A 223 -16.70 10.08 2.26
C GLY A 223 -16.95 10.03 0.75
N LEU A 224 -18.00 9.29 0.35
CA LEU A 224 -18.48 9.20 -1.02
C LEU A 224 -18.61 10.61 -1.63
N CYS A 225 -17.96 10.84 -2.77
CA CYS A 225 -18.11 12.12 -3.46
C CYS A 225 -19.48 12.18 -4.15
N ARG A 226 -19.98 13.41 -4.36
CA ARG A 226 -21.29 13.65 -5.00
C ARG A 226 -21.48 12.89 -6.33
N ALA A 227 -20.42 12.79 -7.13
CA ALA A 227 -20.45 12.08 -8.41
C ALA A 227 -20.67 10.57 -8.27
N GLU A 228 -20.17 9.95 -7.19
CA GLU A 228 -20.37 8.52 -6.92
C GLU A 228 -21.80 8.22 -6.44
N LEU A 229 -22.39 9.11 -5.64
CA LEU A 229 -23.81 9.05 -5.26
C LEU A 229 -24.72 9.22 -6.48
N GLU A 230 -24.41 10.18 -7.36
CA GLU A 230 -25.16 10.40 -8.61
C GLU A 230 -25.04 9.17 -9.55
N ALA A 231 -23.87 8.53 -9.63
CA ALA A 231 -23.69 7.29 -10.41
C ALA A 231 -24.51 6.11 -9.85
N MET A 232 -24.56 5.95 -8.53
CA MET A 232 -25.38 4.92 -7.88
C MET A 232 -26.89 5.18 -8.09
N GLN A 233 -27.34 6.43 -8.04
CA GLN A 233 -28.72 6.80 -8.34
C GLN A 233 -29.12 6.46 -9.79
N VAL A 234 -28.24 6.76 -10.75
CA VAL A 234 -28.46 6.42 -12.16
C VAL A 234 -28.48 4.91 -12.35
N GLY A 235 -27.62 4.15 -11.65
CA GLY A 235 -27.62 2.69 -11.65
C GLY A 235 -28.96 2.12 -11.16
N LEU A 236 -29.44 2.57 -9.99
CA LEU A 236 -30.70 2.12 -9.40
C LEU A 236 -31.91 2.46 -10.29
N ARG A 237 -31.92 3.67 -10.88
CA ARG A 237 -32.97 4.10 -11.81
C ARG A 237 -33.06 3.19 -13.03
N ASN A 238 -31.91 2.89 -13.64
CA ASN A 238 -31.86 1.99 -14.79
C ASN A 238 -32.30 0.55 -14.45
N LEU A 239 -32.12 0.11 -13.21
CA LEU A 239 -32.63 -1.20 -12.75
C LEU A 239 -34.14 -1.17 -12.53
N LEU A 240 -34.68 -0.11 -11.91
CA LEU A 240 -36.12 0.07 -11.72
C LEU A 240 -36.88 0.21 -13.05
N GLU A 241 -36.31 0.92 -14.04
CA GLU A 241 -36.89 1.07 -15.37
C GLU A 241 -36.92 -0.24 -16.18
N ARG A 242 -36.14 -1.26 -15.77
CA ARG A 242 -36.09 -2.58 -16.41
C ARG A 242 -37.09 -3.60 -15.83
N ASN A 243 -38.02 -3.18 -14.97
CA ASN A 243 -39.02 -4.05 -14.31
C ASN A 243 -38.41 -5.26 -13.59
N LEU A 244 -37.29 -5.06 -12.87
CA LEU A 244 -36.78 -6.08 -11.95
C LEU A 244 -37.77 -6.32 -10.81
N ASP A 245 -37.82 -7.57 -10.33
CA ASP A 245 -38.63 -7.92 -9.16
C ASP A 245 -38.18 -7.06 -7.97
N VAL A 246 -39.15 -6.50 -7.28
CA VAL A 246 -39.03 -5.79 -6.02
C VAL A 246 -38.13 -6.60 -5.07
N SER A 247 -38.32 -7.93 -4.96
CA SER A 247 -37.47 -8.76 -4.11
C SER A 247 -35.98 -8.67 -4.44
N ASP A 248 -35.60 -8.63 -5.73
CA ASP A 248 -34.20 -8.56 -6.17
C ASP A 248 -33.59 -7.20 -5.86
N ILE A 249 -34.36 -6.12 -6.04
CA ILE A 249 -33.92 -4.76 -5.72
C ILE A 249 -33.70 -4.58 -4.20
N THR A 250 -34.54 -5.23 -3.40
CA THR A 250 -34.43 -5.30 -1.93
C THR A 250 -33.11 -5.92 -1.50
N GLU A 251 -32.80 -7.08 -2.09
CA GLU A 251 -31.62 -7.87 -1.76
C GLU A 251 -30.36 -7.13 -2.20
N LEU A 252 -30.41 -6.49 -3.37
CA LEU A 252 -29.36 -5.60 -3.88
C LEU A 252 -29.05 -4.44 -2.93
N MET A 253 -30.08 -3.76 -2.43
CA MET A 253 -29.91 -2.66 -1.49
C MET A 253 -29.33 -3.13 -0.14
N LYS A 254 -29.73 -4.32 0.33
CA LYS A 254 -29.14 -4.95 1.52
C LYS A 254 -27.66 -5.28 1.32
N LEU A 255 -27.30 -5.92 0.21
CA LEU A 255 -25.93 -6.31 -0.12
C LEU A 255 -25.00 -5.09 -0.31
N ALA A 256 -25.47 -4.05 -0.99
CA ALA A 256 -24.73 -2.81 -1.17
C ALA A 256 -24.45 -2.11 0.16
N ARG A 257 -25.45 -2.00 1.04
CA ARG A 257 -25.27 -1.44 2.38
C ARG A 257 -24.32 -2.27 3.22
N GLN A 258 -24.48 -3.59 3.23
CA GLN A 258 -23.59 -4.49 3.95
C GLN A 258 -22.14 -4.36 3.46
N ALA A 259 -21.93 -4.22 2.14
CA ALA A 259 -20.62 -3.97 1.57
C ALA A 259 -20.02 -2.63 2.00
N ILE A 260 -20.82 -1.55 2.03
CA ILE A 260 -20.38 -0.22 2.51
C ILE A 260 -20.02 -0.27 4.00
N THR A 261 -20.88 -0.89 4.83
CA THR A 261 -20.67 -1.01 6.28
C THR A 261 -19.44 -1.86 6.59
N VAL A 262 -19.22 -2.97 5.87
CA VAL A 262 -18.10 -3.89 6.10
C VAL A 262 -16.78 -3.36 5.56
N SER A 263 -16.80 -2.62 4.44
CA SER A 263 -15.57 -2.17 3.78
C SER A 263 -15.14 -0.76 4.14
N GLY A 264 -16.07 0.11 4.58
CA GLY A 264 -15.85 1.55 4.64
C GLY A 264 -15.49 2.18 3.28
N ASP A 265 -15.62 1.42 2.18
CA ASP A 265 -15.11 1.78 0.86
C ASP A 265 -16.23 1.73 -0.19
N ALA A 266 -16.66 2.94 -0.55
CA ALA A 266 -17.52 3.28 -1.67
C ALA A 266 -17.32 2.44 -2.94
N ARG A 267 -16.08 2.09 -3.25
CA ARG A 267 -15.70 1.46 -4.52
C ARG A 267 -16.05 -0.02 -4.56
N ARG A 268 -16.02 -0.71 -3.41
CA ARG A 268 -16.40 -2.13 -3.34
C ARG A 268 -17.91 -2.32 -3.49
N ALA A 269 -18.71 -1.39 -3.00
CA ALA A 269 -20.15 -1.36 -3.26
C ALA A 269 -20.45 -1.19 -4.75
N ARG A 270 -19.67 -0.35 -5.45
CA ARG A 270 -19.77 -0.15 -6.90
C ARG A 270 -19.45 -1.41 -7.70
N VAL A 271 -18.40 -2.15 -7.33
CA VAL A 271 -18.05 -3.44 -7.96
C VAL A 271 -19.20 -4.46 -7.86
N ILE A 272 -19.89 -4.52 -6.71
CA ILE A 272 -21.06 -5.39 -6.54
C ILE A 272 -22.21 -4.97 -7.46
N PHE A 273 -22.47 -3.65 -7.59
CA PHE A 273 -23.47 -3.13 -8.53
C PHE A 273 -23.11 -3.42 -9.99
N ASP A 274 -21.84 -3.28 -10.37
CA ASP A 274 -21.36 -3.55 -11.73
C ASP A 274 -21.43 -5.04 -12.07
N GLU A 275 -21.12 -5.91 -11.11
CA GLU A 275 -21.23 -7.37 -11.22
C GLU A 275 -22.67 -7.83 -11.46
N LEU A 276 -23.62 -7.20 -10.78
CA LEU A 276 -25.04 -7.51 -10.91
C LEU A 276 -25.63 -6.96 -12.20
N ARG A 277 -25.19 -5.77 -12.65
CA ARG A 277 -25.55 -5.22 -13.95
C ARG A 277 -25.14 -6.16 -15.09
N ARG A 278 -23.99 -6.81 -14.93
CA ARG A 278 -23.46 -7.82 -15.86
C ARG A 278 -24.30 -9.10 -15.86
N LYS A 279 -24.80 -9.55 -14.70
CA LYS A 279 -25.71 -10.71 -14.61
C LYS A 279 -27.11 -10.44 -15.18
N ILE A 280 -27.54 -9.19 -15.25
CA ILE A 280 -28.92 -8.80 -15.63
C ILE A 280 -29.09 -8.54 -17.15
N GLY A 281 -28.04 -8.51 -17.97
CA GLY A 281 -28.21 -8.74 -19.42
C GLY A 281 -27.12 -8.21 -20.35
N ALA A 282 -26.43 -9.11 -21.08
CA ALA A 282 -26.75 -9.48 -22.48
C ALA A 282 -25.57 -10.19 -23.19
N GLU A 283 -25.67 -11.51 -23.38
CA GLU A 283 -25.32 -12.14 -24.66
C GLU A 283 -26.53 -12.97 -25.09
N SER A 284 -27.15 -12.54 -26.18
CA SER A 284 -28.24 -13.20 -26.89
C SER A 284 -27.68 -13.61 -28.25
N VAL A 285 -27.36 -14.89 -28.41
CA VAL A 285 -27.18 -15.54 -29.72
C VAL A 285 -28.27 -16.61 -29.85
N GLU A 286 -28.92 -16.64 -31.00
CA GLU A 286 -30.13 -17.42 -31.33
C GLU A 286 -30.00 -18.94 -31.08
N PRO A 287 -31.12 -19.63 -30.75
CA PRO A 287 -31.11 -21.07 -30.55
C PRO A 287 -31.21 -21.83 -31.89
N THR A 288 -30.21 -22.67 -32.18
CA THR A 288 -30.35 -23.77 -33.16
C THR A 288 -30.61 -25.09 -32.40
N PRO A 289 -31.35 -26.05 -33.00
CA PRO A 289 -32.05 -27.08 -32.24
C PRO A 289 -31.17 -28.28 -31.89
N SER A 290 -31.33 -28.72 -30.65
CA SER A 290 -31.15 -30.08 -30.10
C SER A 290 -30.12 -31.00 -30.76
N SER A 291 -28.96 -31.13 -30.13
CA SER A 291 -28.27 -32.42 -30.01
C SER A 291 -27.99 -32.68 -28.53
N SER A 292 -28.39 -33.87 -28.09
CA SER A 292 -28.26 -34.48 -26.78
C SER A 292 -26.96 -34.11 -26.04
N LEU A 293 -27.10 -33.42 -24.91
CA LEU A 293 -26.09 -33.35 -23.87
C LEU A 293 -26.04 -34.69 -23.13
N GLU A 294 -25.03 -35.49 -23.42
CA GLU A 294 -24.52 -36.48 -22.47
C GLU A 294 -23.92 -35.73 -21.27
N ALA A 295 -24.17 -36.28 -20.08
CA ALA A 295 -23.74 -35.73 -18.80
C ALA A 295 -22.23 -35.48 -18.79
N ILE A 296 -21.83 -34.23 -18.56
CA ILE A 296 -20.45 -33.84 -18.28
C ILE A 296 -20.27 -33.93 -16.76
N ASP A 297 -19.38 -34.83 -16.36
CA ASP A 297 -18.90 -35.07 -15.00
C ASP A 297 -18.29 -33.80 -14.37
N GLU A 298 -18.51 -33.62 -13.08
CA GLU A 298 -18.17 -32.42 -12.28
C GLU A 298 -16.69 -32.29 -11.87
N ASP A 299 -15.75 -33.03 -12.47
CA ASP A 299 -14.32 -32.93 -12.14
C ASP A 299 -13.50 -32.45 -13.36
N PHE A 300 -13.42 -31.12 -13.54
CA PHE A 300 -12.47 -30.50 -14.47
C PHE A 300 -11.38 -29.73 -13.71
N GLU A 301 -10.37 -30.46 -13.21
CA GLU A 301 -9.08 -29.87 -12.86
C GLU A 301 -8.25 -29.65 -14.13
N LEU A 302 -8.36 -28.47 -14.73
CA LEU A 302 -7.51 -28.09 -15.86
C LEU A 302 -6.13 -27.68 -15.32
N GLY A 303 -5.14 -28.57 -15.45
CA GLY A 303 -3.77 -28.30 -15.00
C GLY A 303 -3.11 -27.17 -15.81
N ILE A 304 -2.14 -26.46 -15.21
CA ILE A 304 -1.37 -25.39 -15.89
C ILE A 304 -0.71 -25.88 -17.19
N ASN A 305 -0.32 -27.16 -17.25
CA ASN A 305 0.23 -27.77 -18.45
C ASN A 305 -0.83 -27.94 -19.55
N ASP A 306 -2.08 -28.25 -19.19
CA ASP A 306 -3.20 -28.35 -20.14
C ASP A 306 -3.62 -26.98 -20.64
N LEU A 307 -3.56 -25.94 -19.79
CA LEU A 307 -3.78 -24.56 -20.20
C LEU A 307 -2.67 -24.08 -21.17
N ALA A 308 -1.40 -24.38 -20.86
CA ALA A 308 -0.28 -24.07 -21.74
C ALA A 308 -0.39 -24.82 -23.08
N LEU A 309 -0.81 -26.09 -23.06
CA LEU A 309 -1.06 -26.87 -24.28
C LEU A 309 -2.21 -26.29 -25.08
N ARG A 310 -3.32 -25.91 -24.44
CA ARG A 310 -4.50 -25.32 -25.10
C ARG A 310 -4.22 -23.95 -25.68
N VAL A 311 -3.39 -23.13 -25.04
CA VAL A 311 -2.93 -21.84 -25.59
C VAL A 311 -2.06 -22.07 -26.84
N VAL A 312 -1.19 -23.08 -26.82
CA VAL A 312 -0.39 -23.46 -28.00
C VAL A 312 -1.25 -24.07 -29.12
N GLU A 313 -2.27 -24.85 -28.77
CA GLU A 313 -3.22 -25.48 -29.70
C GLU A 313 -4.16 -24.44 -30.35
N LEU A 314 -4.59 -23.43 -29.59
CA LEU A 314 -5.33 -22.27 -30.10
C LEU A 314 -4.46 -21.40 -31.02
N ALA A 315 -3.17 -21.25 -30.70
CA ALA A 315 -2.22 -20.52 -31.53
C ALA A 315 -1.86 -21.23 -32.85
N SER A 316 -2.24 -22.51 -33.01
CA SER A 316 -1.86 -23.33 -34.17
C SER A 316 -3.03 -23.71 -35.09
N ARG A 317 -4.26 -23.22 -34.85
CA ARG A 317 -5.40 -23.44 -35.76
C ARG A 317 -5.45 -22.41 -36.91
N PRO A 318 -5.48 -22.85 -38.18
CA PRO A 318 -5.51 -21.96 -39.33
C PRO A 318 -6.95 -21.79 -39.83
N GLU A 319 -7.76 -20.98 -39.16
CA GLU A 319 -9.00 -20.47 -39.77
C GLU A 319 -9.09 -18.95 -39.59
N SER A 320 -9.41 -18.29 -40.70
CA SER A 320 -9.38 -16.84 -40.88
C SER A 320 -10.48 -16.14 -40.07
N VAL A 321 -10.13 -15.76 -38.84
CA VAL A 321 -10.84 -14.78 -38.00
C VAL A 321 -10.43 -13.36 -38.47
N PRO A 322 -11.31 -12.34 -38.40
CA PRO A 322 -10.96 -10.96 -38.77
C PRO A 322 -9.72 -10.51 -37.98
N ASP A 323 -8.71 -9.95 -38.66
CA ASP A 323 -7.34 -9.70 -38.18
C ASP A 323 -7.25 -9.48 -36.65
N PRO A 324 -7.01 -10.55 -35.86
CA PRO A 324 -7.05 -10.53 -34.39
C PRO A 324 -5.84 -9.82 -33.77
N GLY A 325 -4.99 -9.18 -34.59
CA GLY A 325 -3.65 -8.75 -34.19
C GLY A 325 -3.59 -7.68 -33.09
N ARG A 326 -4.64 -6.87 -32.87
CA ARG A 326 -4.61 -5.74 -31.91
C ARG A 326 -5.12 -6.10 -30.51
N GLU A 327 -6.36 -6.58 -30.42
CA GLU A 327 -6.99 -6.93 -29.13
C GLU A 327 -6.31 -8.15 -28.50
N SER A 328 -5.85 -9.10 -29.33
CA SER A 328 -5.20 -10.32 -28.83
C SER A 328 -3.95 -10.08 -27.99
N ARG A 329 -3.11 -9.07 -28.30
CA ARG A 329 -1.86 -8.85 -27.55
C ARG A 329 -2.08 -8.18 -26.21
N ARG A 330 -2.93 -7.15 -26.17
CA ARG A 330 -3.31 -6.49 -24.91
C ARG A 330 -3.97 -7.50 -23.97
N ASP A 331 -4.87 -8.34 -24.49
CA ASP A 331 -5.51 -9.39 -23.71
C ASP A 331 -4.52 -10.45 -23.24
N GLN A 332 -3.54 -10.84 -24.07
CA GLN A 332 -2.45 -11.72 -23.66
C GLN A 332 -1.63 -11.13 -22.50
N PHE A 333 -1.28 -9.84 -22.56
CA PHE A 333 -0.60 -9.15 -21.46
C PHE A 333 -1.47 -9.17 -20.19
N ALA A 334 -2.75 -8.84 -20.32
CA ALA A 334 -3.70 -8.79 -19.20
C ALA A 334 -3.87 -10.16 -18.53
N ILE A 335 -4.06 -11.22 -19.33
CA ILE A 335 -4.21 -12.60 -18.84
C ILE A 335 -2.94 -13.05 -18.13
N CYS A 336 -1.77 -12.84 -18.74
CA CYS A 336 -0.51 -13.25 -18.13
C CYS A 336 -0.26 -12.50 -16.81
N LEU A 337 -0.53 -11.19 -16.76
CA LEU A 337 -0.41 -10.41 -15.53
C LEU A 337 -1.42 -10.87 -14.46
N ALA A 338 -2.68 -11.11 -14.82
CA ALA A 338 -3.68 -11.65 -13.89
C ALA A 338 -3.29 -13.03 -13.33
N MET A 339 -2.71 -13.90 -14.16
CA MET A 339 -2.19 -15.20 -13.72
C MET A 339 -0.98 -15.04 -12.77
N VAL A 340 -0.08 -14.10 -13.03
CA VAL A 340 1.03 -13.80 -12.11
C VAL A 340 0.51 -13.20 -10.80
N ALA A 341 -0.60 -12.44 -10.82
CA ALA A 341 -1.17 -11.82 -9.62
C ALA A 341 -1.80 -12.85 -8.67
N THR A 342 -2.35 -13.94 -9.21
CA THR A 342 -3.11 -14.94 -8.45
C THR A 342 -2.25 -16.06 -7.87
N GLY A 343 -0.97 -16.18 -8.28
CA GLY A 343 -0.10 -17.30 -7.93
C GLY A 343 0.87 -17.03 -6.76
N PRO A 344 0.91 -17.87 -5.71
CA PRO A 344 1.83 -17.70 -4.59
C PRO A 344 3.21 -18.38 -4.77
N ARG A 345 3.68 -18.69 -5.99
CA ARG A 345 4.92 -19.48 -6.17
C ARG A 345 5.82 -18.97 -7.30
N ALA A 346 6.93 -18.33 -6.90
CA ALA A 346 8.02 -17.88 -7.76
C ALA A 346 8.43 -18.83 -8.92
N PRO A 347 8.53 -20.17 -8.74
CA PRO A 347 8.88 -21.06 -9.87
C PRO A 347 7.79 -21.21 -10.94
N ARG A 348 6.53 -20.83 -10.65
CA ARG A 348 5.43 -20.89 -11.63
C ARG A 348 5.27 -19.59 -12.43
N ASP A 349 5.81 -18.48 -11.93
CA ASP A 349 5.70 -17.18 -12.62
C ASP A 349 6.66 -17.08 -13.80
N GLU A 350 7.81 -17.77 -13.74
CA GLU A 350 8.89 -17.56 -14.72
C GLU A 350 8.47 -17.87 -16.18
N PRO A 351 7.74 -18.96 -16.48
CA PRO A 351 7.22 -19.19 -17.83
C PRO A 351 6.27 -18.09 -18.31
N LEU A 352 5.45 -17.52 -17.42
CA LEU A 352 4.54 -16.40 -17.74
C LEU A 352 5.33 -15.12 -18.00
N LEU A 353 6.33 -14.83 -17.15
CA LEU A 353 7.24 -13.71 -17.35
C LEU A 353 8.05 -13.85 -18.66
N ASP A 354 8.42 -15.06 -19.07
CA ASP A 354 9.08 -15.33 -20.35
C ASP A 354 8.16 -15.12 -21.56
N ILE A 355 6.86 -15.44 -21.44
CA ILE A 355 5.87 -15.11 -22.47
C ILE A 355 5.76 -13.58 -22.59
N LEU A 356 5.61 -12.89 -21.47
CA LEU A 356 5.55 -11.43 -21.39
C LEU A 356 6.80 -10.76 -21.98
N ARG A 357 8.00 -11.25 -21.64
CA ARG A 357 9.27 -10.76 -22.21
C ARG A 357 9.32 -10.93 -23.72
N ARG A 358 8.94 -12.10 -24.24
CA ARG A 358 8.91 -12.36 -25.68
C ARG A 358 7.90 -11.48 -26.41
N ALA A 359 6.73 -11.26 -25.82
CA ALA A 359 5.72 -10.36 -26.38
C ALA A 359 6.21 -8.90 -26.42
N CYS A 360 6.86 -8.41 -25.36
CA CYS A 360 7.49 -7.09 -25.33
C CYS A 360 8.69 -6.96 -26.28
N ALA A 361 9.37 -8.07 -26.57
CA ALA A 361 10.52 -8.12 -27.47
C ALA A 361 10.16 -8.26 -28.95
N ASP A 362 8.87 -8.42 -29.28
CA ASP A 362 8.42 -8.56 -30.66
C ASP A 362 8.65 -7.25 -31.44
N PRO A 363 9.39 -7.27 -32.57
CA PRO A 363 9.59 -6.09 -33.42
C PRO A 363 8.29 -5.53 -34.02
N GLY A 364 7.23 -6.33 -34.08
CA GLY A 364 5.90 -5.94 -34.56
C GLY A 364 5.02 -5.27 -33.49
N LEU A 365 5.50 -5.15 -32.25
CA LEU A 365 4.76 -4.49 -31.17
C LEU A 365 4.51 -3.02 -31.49
N ARG A 366 3.26 -2.56 -31.36
CA ARG A 366 2.91 -1.17 -31.68
C ARG A 366 2.88 -0.26 -30.44
N PRO A 367 3.00 1.07 -30.61
CA PRO A 367 2.88 2.03 -29.51
C PRO A 367 1.56 1.94 -28.73
N ASP A 368 0.42 1.70 -29.40
CA ASP A 368 -0.90 1.58 -28.75
C ASP A 368 -1.01 0.32 -27.89
N GLU A 369 -0.39 -0.79 -28.31
CA GLU A 369 -0.32 -2.03 -27.52
C GLU A 369 0.56 -1.82 -26.28
N MET A 370 1.69 -1.15 -26.44
CA MET A 370 2.60 -0.84 -25.35
C MET A 370 2.02 0.18 -24.36
N ALA A 371 1.24 1.15 -24.83
CA ALA A 371 0.47 2.06 -23.97
C ALA A 371 -0.48 1.29 -23.05
N GLY A 372 -1.20 0.28 -23.59
CA GLY A 372 -2.05 -0.61 -22.79
C GLY A 372 -1.30 -1.37 -21.69
N VAL A 373 -0.02 -1.69 -21.88
CA VAL A 373 0.81 -2.32 -20.83
C VAL A 373 0.98 -1.40 -19.60
N GLY A 374 1.04 -0.07 -19.79
CA GLY A 374 1.12 0.88 -18.68
C GLY A 374 -0.13 0.89 -17.79
N GLU A 375 -1.30 0.81 -18.41
CA GLU A 375 -2.59 0.64 -17.73
C GLU A 375 -2.64 -0.69 -16.97
N LEU A 376 -2.28 -1.79 -17.64
CA LEU A 376 -2.25 -3.12 -17.03
C LEU A 376 -1.26 -3.23 -15.87
N LEU A 377 -0.10 -2.58 -15.95
CA LEU A 377 0.87 -2.52 -14.84
C LEU A 377 0.30 -1.76 -13.64
N THR A 378 -0.53 -0.75 -13.87
CA THR A 378 -1.22 0.02 -12.82
C THR A 378 -2.23 -0.87 -12.11
N ASP A 379 -3.08 -1.57 -12.86
CA ASP A 379 -4.07 -2.51 -12.32
C ASP A 379 -3.40 -3.69 -11.60
N PHE A 380 -2.33 -4.21 -12.21
CA PHE A 380 -1.54 -5.31 -11.65
C PHE A 380 -0.89 -4.93 -10.32
N ALA A 381 -0.37 -3.70 -10.20
CA ALA A 381 0.22 -3.21 -8.95
C ALA A 381 -0.80 -3.11 -7.81
N HIS A 382 -2.08 -2.94 -8.12
CA HIS A 382 -3.15 -2.97 -7.13
C HIS A 382 -3.53 -4.39 -6.70
N ALA A 383 -3.52 -5.33 -7.64
CA ALA A 383 -3.90 -6.72 -7.38
C ALA A 383 -2.77 -7.55 -6.75
N ALA A 384 -1.52 -7.26 -7.12
CA ALA A 384 -0.35 -8.02 -6.72
C ALA A 384 0.42 -7.34 -5.58
N GLY A 385 1.12 -8.14 -4.76
CA GLY A 385 2.08 -7.60 -3.79
C GLY A 385 3.26 -6.90 -4.46
N THR A 386 3.89 -5.95 -3.75
CA THR A 386 4.97 -5.09 -4.30
C THR A 386 6.13 -5.87 -4.93
N SER A 387 6.52 -7.02 -4.36
CA SER A 387 7.62 -7.84 -4.90
C SER A 387 7.25 -8.51 -6.23
N THR A 388 6.03 -9.04 -6.36
CA THR A 388 5.53 -9.65 -7.60
C THR A 388 5.35 -8.59 -8.69
N ALA A 389 4.80 -7.44 -8.31
CA ALA A 389 4.72 -6.24 -9.14
C ALA A 389 6.11 -5.89 -9.71
N ASP A 390 7.13 -5.81 -8.84
CA ASP A 390 8.51 -5.42 -9.21
C ASP A 390 9.17 -6.39 -10.18
N ARG A 391 8.98 -7.69 -9.97
CA ARG A 391 9.46 -8.71 -10.90
C ARG A 391 8.82 -8.58 -12.28
N ALA A 392 7.49 -8.38 -12.34
CA ALA A 392 6.80 -8.25 -13.62
C ALA A 392 7.17 -6.98 -14.37
N ALA A 393 7.17 -5.81 -13.71
CA ALA A 393 7.60 -4.56 -14.33
C ALA A 393 9.06 -4.62 -14.79
N SER A 394 9.95 -5.19 -13.97
CA SER A 394 11.34 -5.40 -14.36
C SER A 394 11.45 -6.24 -15.63
N ALA A 395 10.71 -7.36 -15.72
CA ALA A 395 10.73 -8.25 -16.87
C ALA A 395 10.21 -7.56 -18.15
N LEU A 396 9.04 -6.91 -18.05
CA LEU A 396 8.37 -6.24 -19.16
C LEU A 396 9.18 -5.07 -19.71
N LEU A 397 9.60 -4.17 -18.82
CA LEU A 397 10.31 -2.96 -19.22
C LEU A 397 11.75 -3.29 -19.66
N ALA A 398 12.42 -4.27 -19.07
CA ALA A 398 13.74 -4.69 -19.55
C ALA A 398 13.68 -5.28 -20.96
N ALA A 399 12.70 -6.15 -21.25
CA ALA A 399 12.52 -6.68 -22.60
C ALA A 399 12.19 -5.57 -23.60
N SER A 400 11.30 -4.65 -23.23
CA SER A 400 10.92 -3.50 -24.08
C SER A 400 12.10 -2.58 -24.36
N ARG A 401 12.94 -2.27 -23.35
CA ARG A 401 14.16 -1.47 -23.53
C ARG A 401 15.15 -2.12 -24.50
N ALA A 402 15.32 -3.44 -24.42
CA ALA A 402 16.30 -4.17 -25.21
C ALA A 402 15.90 -4.28 -26.68
N ALA A 403 14.63 -4.56 -26.95
CA ALA A 403 14.15 -4.78 -28.30
C ALA A 403 13.56 -3.54 -28.97
N ASN A 404 12.79 -2.75 -28.21
CA ASN A 404 11.92 -1.68 -28.72
C ASN A 404 12.01 -0.40 -27.85
N PRO A 405 13.20 0.22 -27.69
CA PRO A 405 13.39 1.30 -26.73
C PRO A 405 12.49 2.53 -26.97
N ALA A 406 12.09 2.79 -28.23
CA ALA A 406 11.18 3.87 -28.58
C ALA A 406 9.73 3.65 -28.08
N LEU A 407 9.34 2.40 -27.79
CA LEU A 407 8.00 2.08 -27.29
C LEU A 407 7.88 2.28 -25.77
N VAL A 408 9.02 2.34 -25.05
CA VAL A 408 9.01 2.54 -23.59
C VAL A 408 8.35 3.88 -23.23
N SER A 409 8.50 4.91 -24.07
CA SER A 409 7.79 6.17 -23.85
C SER A 409 6.27 6.07 -23.97
N ALA A 410 5.76 5.11 -24.75
CA ALA A 410 4.31 4.89 -24.85
C ALA A 410 3.74 4.32 -23.55
N VAL A 411 4.47 3.44 -22.84
CA VAL A 411 4.10 3.02 -21.48
C VAL A 411 3.93 4.24 -20.59
N TRP A 412 4.95 5.10 -20.56
CA TRP A 412 4.96 6.28 -19.69
C TRP A 412 4.05 7.42 -20.17
N ALA A 413 3.52 7.36 -21.39
CA ALA A 413 2.58 8.37 -21.91
C ALA A 413 1.21 8.27 -21.23
N GLU A 414 0.77 7.04 -20.98
CA GLU A 414 -0.47 6.72 -20.24
C GLU A 414 -0.33 6.92 -18.72
N VAL A 415 0.92 7.06 -18.27
CA VAL A 415 1.25 7.34 -16.88
C VAL A 415 1.03 8.82 -16.57
N ASP A 416 0.07 9.08 -15.67
CA ASP A 416 -0.31 10.41 -15.24
C ASP A 416 -0.13 10.62 -13.73
N SER A 417 -0.07 11.88 -13.33
CA SER A 417 -0.08 12.40 -11.96
C SER A 417 -1.21 11.87 -11.07
N SER A 418 -2.29 11.34 -11.66
CA SER A 418 -3.41 10.68 -10.98
C SER A 418 -3.07 9.31 -10.40
N TRP A 419 -1.85 8.80 -10.63
CA TRP A 419 -1.37 7.55 -10.03
C TRP A 419 -1.62 7.46 -8.53
N PRO A 420 -2.31 6.41 -8.07
CA PRO A 420 -2.43 6.10 -6.65
C PRO A 420 -1.04 6.00 -6.01
N PRO A 421 -0.87 6.45 -4.75
CA PRO A 421 0.42 6.40 -4.06
C PRO A 421 1.09 5.02 -4.13
N ALA A 422 0.33 3.94 -3.92
CA ALA A 422 0.85 2.57 -4.01
C ALA A 422 1.46 2.22 -5.39
N VAL A 423 0.81 2.66 -6.48
CA VAL A 423 1.31 2.46 -7.84
C VAL A 423 2.56 3.28 -8.09
N ARG A 424 2.57 4.54 -7.62
CA ARG A 424 3.75 5.41 -7.72
C ARG A 424 4.92 4.78 -6.98
N ASP A 425 4.71 4.29 -5.77
CA ASP A 425 5.74 3.65 -4.95
C ASP A 425 6.37 2.46 -5.64
N PHE A 426 5.53 1.71 -6.35
CA PHE A 426 5.91 0.58 -7.13
C PHE A 426 6.65 0.96 -8.43
N LEU A 427 6.10 1.83 -9.28
CA LEU A 427 6.67 2.11 -10.61
C LEU A 427 7.80 3.14 -10.59
N TRP A 428 7.98 3.89 -9.51
CA TRP A 428 8.98 4.96 -9.44
C TRP A 428 10.41 4.53 -9.77
N PRO A 429 10.96 3.40 -9.26
CA PRO A 429 12.32 2.97 -9.62
C PRO A 429 12.48 2.73 -11.12
N HIS A 430 11.46 2.16 -11.77
CA HIS A 430 11.46 1.89 -13.21
C HIS A 430 11.36 3.16 -14.05
N LEU A 431 10.50 4.10 -13.63
CA LEU A 431 10.38 5.41 -14.25
C LEU A 431 11.72 6.17 -14.19
N VAL A 432 12.35 6.24 -13.01
CA VAL A 432 13.65 6.91 -12.85
C VAL A 432 14.72 6.22 -13.69
N ASN A 433 14.76 4.90 -13.68
CA ASN A 433 15.69 4.14 -14.53
C ASN A 433 15.56 4.54 -16.01
N ASP A 434 14.34 4.61 -16.53
CA ASP A 434 14.11 4.90 -17.94
C ASP A 434 14.38 6.37 -18.27
N LEU A 435 14.11 7.29 -17.35
CA LEU A 435 14.50 8.70 -17.49
C LEU A 435 16.02 8.89 -17.52
N LEU A 436 16.77 8.12 -16.72
CA LEU A 436 18.23 8.12 -16.73
C LEU A 436 18.76 7.53 -18.05
N LEU A 437 18.22 6.40 -18.50
CA LEU A 437 18.62 5.80 -19.78
C LEU A 437 18.26 6.68 -20.99
N GLY A 438 17.32 7.61 -20.79
CA GLY A 438 16.73 8.41 -21.84
C GLY A 438 15.55 7.70 -22.49
N LEU A 439 14.55 8.47 -22.90
CA LEU A 439 13.36 7.96 -23.57
C LEU A 439 13.42 8.34 -25.06
N PRO A 440 13.97 7.47 -25.93
CA PRO A 440 14.06 7.78 -27.35
C PRO A 440 12.66 7.93 -27.94
N ALA A 441 12.50 8.87 -28.88
CA ALA A 441 11.24 9.23 -29.52
C ALA A 441 10.16 9.84 -28.60
N ALA A 442 10.41 10.01 -27.30
CA ALA A 442 9.48 10.72 -26.42
C ALA A 442 9.44 12.22 -26.75
N PRO A 443 8.25 12.83 -26.86
CA PRO A 443 8.14 14.29 -26.97
C PRO A 443 8.74 14.99 -25.75
N GLU A 444 9.46 16.10 -25.96
CA GLU A 444 10.07 16.89 -24.86
C GLU A 444 9.07 17.27 -23.75
N PRO A 445 7.80 17.67 -24.06
CA PRO A 445 6.80 17.93 -23.02
C PRO A 445 6.48 16.70 -22.15
N LEU A 446 6.46 15.50 -22.74
CA LEU A 446 6.25 14.26 -22.00
C LEU A 446 7.44 13.99 -21.08
N VAL A 447 8.67 14.10 -21.59
CA VAL A 447 9.89 13.90 -20.78
C VAL A 447 9.94 14.88 -19.61
N ALA A 448 9.59 16.16 -19.84
CA ALA A 448 9.52 17.16 -18.77
C ALA A 448 8.46 16.81 -17.70
N ARG A 449 7.28 16.33 -18.13
CA ARG A 449 6.21 15.85 -17.22
C ARG A 449 6.66 14.65 -16.40
N LEU A 450 7.35 13.70 -17.02
CA LEU A 450 7.86 12.50 -16.35
C LEU A 450 8.96 12.82 -15.32
N TRP A 451 9.87 13.76 -15.62
CA TRP A 451 10.82 14.26 -14.63
C TRP A 451 10.11 14.92 -13.44
N GLN A 452 9.06 15.71 -13.70
CA GLN A 452 8.27 16.31 -12.62
C GLN A 452 7.55 15.25 -11.79
N LEU A 453 6.99 14.22 -12.42
CA LEU A 453 6.35 13.09 -11.73
C LEU A 453 7.36 12.33 -10.86
N ALA A 454 8.52 11.96 -11.42
CA ALA A 454 9.58 11.29 -10.70
C ALA A 454 10.12 12.12 -9.53
N ALA A 455 10.21 13.44 -9.70
CA ALA A 455 10.65 14.34 -8.64
C ALA A 455 9.58 14.70 -7.60
N SER A 456 8.33 14.27 -7.79
CA SER A 456 7.23 14.56 -6.86
C SER A 456 7.34 13.83 -5.53
N LEU A 457 8.19 12.80 -5.44
CA LEU A 457 8.51 12.15 -4.16
C LEU A 457 9.45 13.03 -3.33
N GLU A 458 9.17 13.09 -2.03
CA GLU A 458 10.10 13.65 -1.04
C GLU A 458 11.41 12.87 -1.04
N VAL A 459 12.50 13.52 -0.62
CA VAL A 459 13.83 12.90 -0.64
C VAL A 459 13.88 11.63 0.20
N ALA A 460 13.28 11.63 1.39
CA ALA A 460 13.24 10.48 2.28
C ALA A 460 12.53 9.28 1.63
N ASP A 461 11.41 9.51 0.94
CA ASP A 461 10.68 8.48 0.21
C ASP A 461 11.51 7.92 -0.93
N ALA A 462 12.11 8.78 -1.75
CA ALA A 462 12.95 8.35 -2.86
C ALA A 462 14.14 7.50 -2.38
N LEU A 463 14.77 7.86 -1.26
CA LEU A 463 15.84 7.07 -0.62
C LEU A 463 15.35 5.72 -0.11
N GLY A 464 14.13 5.63 0.41
CA GLY A 464 13.50 4.36 0.81
C GLY A 464 13.28 3.38 -0.36
N ARG A 465 13.46 3.82 -1.61
CA ARG A 465 13.34 3.00 -2.83
C ARG A 465 14.70 2.69 -3.47
N LEU A 466 15.81 3.07 -2.82
CA LEU A 466 17.17 2.92 -3.35
C LEU A 466 17.49 1.47 -3.71
N ASP A 467 17.15 0.50 -2.85
CA ASP A 467 17.47 -0.92 -3.07
C ASP A 467 16.85 -1.46 -4.36
N ARG A 468 15.66 -0.98 -4.73
CA ARG A 468 14.93 -1.37 -5.95
C ARG A 468 15.46 -0.66 -7.20
N LEU A 469 15.96 0.56 -7.07
CA LEU A 469 16.57 1.30 -8.18
C LEU A 469 18.00 0.83 -8.47
N SER A 470 18.77 0.51 -7.43
CA SER A 470 20.19 0.19 -7.52
C SER A 470 20.57 -0.93 -8.51
N PRO A 471 19.81 -2.02 -8.69
CA PRO A 471 20.14 -3.06 -9.67
C PRO A 471 19.77 -2.67 -11.12
N LEU A 472 19.03 -1.58 -11.33
CA LEU A 472 18.51 -1.23 -12.66
C LEU A 472 19.59 -0.58 -13.54
N PRO A 473 19.59 -0.80 -14.87
CA PRO A 473 20.71 -0.41 -15.74
C PRO A 473 21.04 1.10 -15.73
N GLY A 474 20.04 1.97 -15.62
CA GLY A 474 20.20 3.42 -15.56
C GLY A 474 20.88 3.90 -14.28
N ALA A 475 20.72 3.16 -13.18
CA ALA A 475 21.40 3.43 -11.91
C ALA A 475 22.87 3.01 -11.94
N LEU A 476 23.18 1.97 -12.72
CA LEU A 476 24.54 1.45 -12.90
C LEU A 476 25.37 2.22 -13.93
N ASN A 477 24.72 2.97 -14.83
CA ASN A 477 25.39 3.68 -15.92
C ASN A 477 25.64 5.16 -15.59
N PRO A 478 26.90 5.61 -15.44
CA PRO A 478 27.21 7.01 -15.13
C PRO A 478 26.83 7.98 -16.26
N VAL A 479 26.76 7.53 -17.51
CA VAL A 479 26.34 8.36 -18.67
C VAL A 479 24.81 8.56 -18.67
N ALA A 480 24.05 7.60 -18.17
CA ALA A 480 22.60 7.75 -18.02
C ALA A 480 22.26 8.87 -17.02
N ALA A 481 23.09 9.03 -15.98
CA ALA A 481 22.96 10.13 -15.02
C ALA A 481 23.26 11.53 -15.60
N GLU A 482 23.58 11.67 -16.89
CA GLU A 482 23.72 13.00 -17.51
C GLU A 482 22.38 13.69 -17.76
N GLN A 483 21.34 12.92 -18.08
CA GLN A 483 20.02 13.43 -18.49
C GLN A 483 19.35 14.27 -17.38
N VAL A 484 19.57 13.91 -16.12
CA VAL A 484 19.03 14.63 -14.96
C VAL A 484 19.52 16.10 -14.91
N PHE A 485 20.69 16.40 -15.47
CA PHE A 485 21.24 17.76 -15.50
C PHE A 485 20.65 18.65 -16.60
N LEU A 486 19.84 18.08 -17.51
CA LEU A 486 19.01 18.87 -18.43
C LEU A 486 17.89 19.59 -17.69
N VAL A 487 17.48 19.07 -16.53
CA VAL A 487 16.48 19.66 -15.64
C VAL A 487 17.19 20.48 -14.56
N ALA A 488 16.57 21.57 -14.12
CA ALA A 488 17.11 22.37 -13.02
C ALA A 488 17.21 21.49 -11.74
N PRO A 489 18.35 21.47 -11.02
CA PRO A 489 18.52 20.62 -9.83
C PRO A 489 17.43 20.81 -8.78
N SER A 490 16.90 22.03 -8.67
CA SER A 490 15.80 22.38 -7.78
C SER A 490 14.49 21.64 -8.05
N ARG A 491 14.29 21.14 -9.27
CA ARG A 491 13.09 20.40 -9.71
C ARG A 491 13.25 18.88 -9.61
N VAL A 492 14.45 18.35 -9.41
CA VAL A 492 14.76 16.91 -9.40
C VAL A 492 15.63 16.53 -8.19
N ARG A 493 15.37 17.18 -7.04
CA ARG A 493 16.20 17.06 -5.84
C ARG A 493 16.25 15.65 -5.27
N SER A 494 15.10 14.98 -5.19
CA SER A 494 14.98 13.60 -4.72
C SER A 494 15.78 12.63 -5.58
N ILE A 495 15.77 12.83 -6.90
CA ILE A 495 16.55 12.02 -7.83
C ILE A 495 18.05 12.25 -7.62
N HIS A 496 18.50 13.51 -7.52
CA HIS A 496 19.90 13.81 -7.20
C HIS A 496 20.37 13.19 -5.88
N ALA A 497 19.52 13.22 -4.84
CA ALA A 497 19.84 12.62 -3.55
C ALA A 497 20.03 11.10 -3.66
N VAL A 498 19.16 10.41 -4.40
CA VAL A 498 19.27 8.98 -4.66
C VAL A 498 20.53 8.66 -5.48
N LEU A 499 20.82 9.44 -6.52
CA LEU A 499 22.02 9.25 -7.35
C LEU A 499 23.33 9.44 -6.56
N LEU A 500 23.33 10.23 -5.49
CA LEU A 500 24.47 10.37 -4.58
C LEU A 500 24.71 9.13 -3.70
N HIS A 501 23.71 8.25 -3.53
CA HIS A 501 23.87 6.99 -2.80
C HIS A 501 24.30 5.80 -3.67
N LEU A 502 24.16 5.91 -4.98
CA LEU A 502 24.54 4.84 -5.91
C LEU A 502 26.06 4.79 -6.13
N ALA A 503 26.54 3.66 -6.65
CA ALA A 503 27.96 3.44 -6.95
C ALA A 503 28.56 4.51 -7.90
N GLY A 504 27.72 5.13 -8.75
CA GLY A 504 28.12 6.22 -9.64
C GLY A 504 28.33 7.60 -8.98
N SER A 505 28.23 7.71 -7.66
CA SER A 505 28.26 9.00 -6.95
C SER A 505 29.53 9.82 -7.21
N GLU A 506 30.68 9.16 -7.42
CA GLU A 506 31.97 9.84 -7.69
C GLU A 506 31.95 10.65 -8.99
N HIS A 507 31.12 10.23 -9.96
CA HIS A 507 30.92 10.94 -11.22
C HIS A 507 29.77 11.94 -11.12
N HIS A 508 28.70 11.59 -10.39
CA HIS A 508 27.52 12.42 -10.22
C HIS A 508 27.79 13.66 -9.35
N GLY A 509 28.46 13.49 -8.21
CA GLY A 509 28.71 14.53 -7.20
C GLY A 509 29.43 15.78 -7.75
N PRO A 510 30.56 15.66 -8.47
CA PRO A 510 31.24 16.82 -9.05
C PRO A 510 30.39 17.58 -10.07
N ARG A 511 29.52 16.89 -10.82
CA ARG A 511 28.60 17.54 -11.76
C ARG A 511 27.48 18.25 -11.03
N LEU A 512 26.92 17.62 -10.00
CA LEU A 512 25.92 18.22 -9.13
C LEU A 512 26.46 19.47 -8.44
N TYR A 513 27.68 19.45 -7.91
CA TYR A 513 28.34 20.64 -7.39
C TYR A 513 28.35 21.79 -8.41
N ARG A 514 28.84 21.54 -9.63
CA ARG A 514 28.87 22.57 -10.69
C ARG A 514 27.46 23.07 -11.04
N ALA A 515 26.48 22.18 -11.06
CA ALA A 515 25.09 22.53 -11.34
C ALA A 515 24.48 23.40 -10.24
N LEU A 516 24.68 23.04 -8.97
CA LEU A 516 24.21 23.80 -7.81
C LEU A 516 24.95 25.14 -7.66
N LEU A 517 26.24 25.19 -7.99
CA LEU A 517 27.00 26.44 -8.03
C LEU A 517 26.45 27.41 -9.08
N LYS A 518 26.08 26.90 -10.26
CA LYS A 518 25.55 27.71 -11.37
C LYS A 518 24.09 28.12 -11.16
N ARG A 519 23.27 27.23 -10.60
CA ARG A 519 21.82 27.39 -10.43
C ARG A 519 21.39 26.85 -9.07
N PRO A 520 21.73 27.56 -7.96
CA PRO A 520 21.36 27.10 -6.64
C PRO A 520 19.84 27.13 -6.45
N PRO A 521 19.23 26.10 -5.82
CA PRO A 521 17.79 26.07 -5.54
C PRO A 521 17.35 27.17 -4.58
N ASP A 522 18.25 27.60 -3.70
CA ASP A 522 18.00 28.60 -2.68
C ASP A 522 19.30 29.33 -2.29
N ARG A 523 19.17 30.40 -1.51
CA ARG A 523 20.30 31.25 -1.10
C ARG A 523 21.33 30.52 -0.26
N LEU A 524 20.91 29.65 0.67
CA LEU A 524 21.81 28.89 1.53
C LEU A 524 22.64 27.91 0.70
N THR A 525 22.00 27.18 -0.21
CA THR A 525 22.72 26.28 -1.13
C THR A 525 23.76 27.06 -1.95
N GLY A 526 23.42 28.23 -2.48
CA GLY A 526 24.39 29.09 -3.18
C GLY A 526 25.57 29.52 -2.30
N ILE A 527 25.32 29.87 -1.04
CA ILE A 527 26.37 30.21 -0.06
C ILE A 527 27.30 29.02 0.18
N VAL A 528 26.74 27.84 0.45
CA VAL A 528 27.52 26.64 0.75
C VAL A 528 28.33 26.19 -0.47
N MET A 529 27.74 26.19 -1.66
CA MET A 529 28.45 25.84 -2.90
C MET A 529 29.57 26.83 -3.24
N GLY A 530 29.42 28.12 -2.92
CA GLY A 530 30.50 29.10 -3.06
C GLY A 530 31.62 28.92 -2.04
N ALA A 531 31.30 28.44 -0.84
CA ALA A 531 32.27 28.18 0.22
C ALA A 531 33.13 26.95 -0.10
N VAL A 532 32.51 25.82 -0.42
CA VAL A 532 33.21 24.55 -0.73
C VAL A 532 33.92 24.63 -2.08
N ARG A 533 35.11 24.02 -2.20
CA ARG A 533 35.98 24.12 -3.39
C ARG A 533 35.70 23.05 -4.46
N GLY A 534 34.75 22.18 -4.21
CA GLY A 534 34.44 21.04 -5.05
C GLY A 534 33.51 20.08 -4.32
N TYR A 535 33.24 18.94 -4.96
CA TYR A 535 32.63 17.80 -4.31
C TYR A 535 33.72 16.87 -3.80
N GLU A 536 33.70 16.57 -2.50
CA GLU A 536 34.45 15.46 -1.91
C GLU A 536 33.47 14.35 -1.48
N PRO A 537 33.83 13.06 -1.57
CA PRO A 537 32.93 11.98 -1.16
C PRO A 537 32.42 12.09 0.28
N ASP A 538 33.25 12.64 1.18
CA ASP A 538 32.90 12.86 2.59
C ASP A 538 31.81 13.93 2.78
N ASP A 539 31.65 14.83 1.80
CA ASP A 539 30.59 15.84 1.80
C ASP A 539 29.24 15.27 1.35
N ARG A 540 29.14 14.01 0.92
CA ARG A 540 27.90 13.42 0.38
C ARG A 540 26.68 13.70 1.26
N HIS A 541 26.83 13.55 2.57
CA HIS A 541 25.76 13.80 3.53
C HIS A 541 25.29 15.26 3.50
N LEU A 542 26.21 16.22 3.46
CA LEU A 542 25.89 17.65 3.32
C LEU A 542 25.05 17.93 2.06
N TYR A 543 25.41 17.35 0.91
CA TYR A 543 24.67 17.56 -0.33
C TYR A 543 23.25 16.99 -0.24
N ILE A 544 23.07 15.82 0.36
CA ILE A 544 21.76 15.20 0.53
C ILE A 544 20.89 16.01 1.49
N THR A 545 21.43 16.49 2.60
CA THR A 545 20.71 17.35 3.54
C THR A 545 20.33 18.68 2.88
N LEU A 546 21.22 19.27 2.07
CA LEU A 546 20.90 20.48 1.28
C LEU A 546 19.80 20.23 0.24
N LEU A 547 19.79 19.09 -0.45
CA LEU A 547 18.73 18.75 -1.41
C LEU A 547 17.38 18.53 -0.72
N SER A 548 17.39 17.93 0.47
CA SER A 548 16.19 17.60 1.26
C SER A 548 15.56 18.82 1.93
N GLU A 549 16.39 19.76 2.39
CA GLU A 549 15.94 20.88 3.20
C GLU A 549 16.12 22.25 2.55
N GLY A 550 16.85 22.32 1.43
CA GLY A 550 17.17 23.56 0.73
C GLY A 550 15.91 24.36 0.40
N GLY A 551 15.91 25.64 0.76
CA GLY A 551 14.79 26.54 0.53
C GLY A 551 13.66 26.47 1.55
N ARG A 552 13.76 25.61 2.60
CA ARG A 552 12.88 25.72 3.77
C ARG A 552 13.14 27.07 4.47
N PRO A 553 12.09 27.75 4.97
CA PRO A 553 12.26 29.04 5.66
C PRO A 553 13.07 28.92 6.95
N GLN A 554 12.99 27.77 7.62
CA GLN A 554 13.77 27.44 8.80
C GLN A 554 14.57 26.15 8.55
N PRO A 555 15.91 26.22 8.51
CA PRO A 555 16.74 25.02 8.34
C PRO A 555 16.60 24.11 9.56
N SER A 556 16.66 22.79 9.37
CA SER A 556 16.57 21.85 10.50
C SER A 556 17.80 21.94 11.39
N ARG A 557 17.73 21.28 12.55
CA ARG A 557 18.89 21.12 13.44
C ARG A 557 20.05 20.40 12.75
N GLU A 558 19.75 19.38 11.94
CA GLU A 558 20.75 18.58 11.24
C GLU A 558 21.50 19.43 10.21
N LEU A 559 20.77 20.16 9.37
CA LEU A 559 21.39 21.06 8.39
C LEU A 559 22.24 22.14 9.07
N LYS A 560 21.78 22.69 10.20
CA LYS A 560 22.58 23.64 10.99
C LYS A 560 23.87 23.01 11.53
N GLN A 561 23.79 21.77 12.04
CA GLN A 561 24.95 21.05 12.57
C GLN A 561 26.02 20.78 11.51
N LEU A 562 25.62 20.58 10.25
CA LEU A 562 26.56 20.40 9.14
C LEU A 562 27.12 21.74 8.63
N VAL A 563 26.23 22.71 8.38
CA VAL A 563 26.60 23.94 7.67
C VAL A 563 27.29 24.97 8.57
N VAL A 564 26.91 25.08 9.84
CA VAL A 564 27.49 26.11 10.74
C VAL A 564 28.99 25.88 10.96
N PRO A 565 29.48 24.67 11.34
CA PRO A 565 30.91 24.45 11.52
C PRO A 565 31.68 24.62 10.21
N LEU A 566 31.12 24.16 9.09
CA LEU A 566 31.71 24.31 7.76
C LEU A 566 31.91 25.78 7.39
N LEU A 567 30.86 26.61 7.50
CA LEU A 567 30.96 28.03 7.16
C LEU A 567 31.85 28.80 8.15
N LEU A 568 31.80 28.46 9.44
CA LEU A 568 32.70 29.07 10.44
C LEU A 568 34.16 28.77 10.09
N GLY A 569 34.53 27.50 9.86
CA GLY A 569 35.90 27.13 9.49
C GLY A 569 36.36 27.78 8.18
N MET A 570 35.48 27.83 7.18
CA MET A 570 35.81 28.41 5.86
C MET A 570 35.96 29.93 5.90
N VAL A 571 35.12 30.65 6.65
CA VAL A 571 35.24 32.11 6.81
C VAL A 571 36.40 32.47 7.75
N ASP A 572 36.63 31.68 8.80
CA ASP A 572 37.71 31.90 9.77
C ASP A 572 39.09 31.84 9.11
N THR A 573 39.28 30.86 8.21
CA THR A 573 40.55 30.60 7.51
C THR A 573 40.65 31.29 6.15
N LEU A 574 39.71 32.20 5.82
CA LEU A 574 39.61 32.78 4.49
C LEU A 574 40.77 33.75 4.17
N PRO A 575 41.58 33.51 3.12
CA PRO A 575 42.64 34.42 2.70
C PRO A 575 42.10 35.79 2.28
N GLU A 576 42.88 36.86 2.48
CA GLU A 576 42.47 38.25 2.19
C GLU A 576 41.90 38.40 0.77
N ALA A 577 42.53 37.77 -0.23
CA ALA A 577 42.12 37.82 -1.63
C ALA A 577 40.73 37.22 -1.91
N ARG A 578 40.24 36.29 -1.06
CA ARG A 578 38.94 35.64 -1.21
C ARG A 578 37.82 36.30 -0.41
N ARG A 579 38.15 37.24 0.49
CA ARG A 579 37.15 37.94 1.33
C ARG A 579 36.15 38.77 0.52
N THR A 580 36.45 39.06 -0.74
CA THR A 580 35.58 39.78 -1.68
C THR A 580 34.65 38.87 -2.49
N GLU A 581 34.71 37.55 -2.30
CA GLU A 581 33.83 36.63 -3.02
C GLU A 581 32.35 36.85 -2.62
N HIS A 582 31.46 36.71 -3.60
CA HIS A 582 30.05 37.08 -3.49
C HIS A 582 29.28 36.31 -2.40
N TRP A 583 29.71 35.08 -2.07
CA TRP A 583 29.05 34.25 -1.05
C TRP A 583 29.39 34.69 0.38
N VAL A 584 30.53 35.38 0.60
CA VAL A 584 31.08 35.66 1.94
C VAL A 584 30.15 36.54 2.79
N PRO A 585 29.63 37.69 2.30
CA PRO A 585 28.66 38.47 3.07
C PRO A 585 27.39 37.66 3.39
N GLY A 586 26.93 36.83 2.45
CA GLY A 586 25.78 35.94 2.65
C GLY A 586 26.01 34.93 3.76
N ALA A 587 27.18 34.29 3.81
CA ALA A 587 27.56 33.36 4.87
C ALA A 587 27.58 34.05 6.24
N ILE A 588 28.17 35.25 6.33
CA ILE A 588 28.25 36.03 7.58
C ILE A 588 26.85 36.36 8.09
N THR A 589 25.96 36.86 7.22
CA THR A 589 24.56 37.15 7.59
C THR A 589 23.82 35.89 8.05
N TRP A 590 24.01 34.77 7.33
CA TRP A 590 23.34 33.51 7.68
C TRP A 590 23.84 32.96 9.02
N LEU A 591 25.15 33.02 9.28
CA LEU A 591 25.77 32.60 10.55
C LEU A 591 25.27 33.44 11.73
N ALA A 592 25.21 34.77 11.55
CA ALA A 592 24.69 35.68 12.58
C ALA A 592 23.22 35.36 12.93
N ALA A 593 22.39 35.06 11.94
CA ALA A 593 20.99 34.72 12.16
C ALA A 593 20.80 33.32 12.77
N THR A 594 21.60 32.34 12.36
CA THR A 594 21.31 30.92 12.63
C THR A 594 22.06 30.37 13.85
N ALA A 595 23.23 30.91 14.16
CA ALA A 595 24.08 30.46 15.25
C ALA A 595 24.81 31.63 15.94
N PRO A 596 24.08 32.63 16.48
CA PRO A 596 24.66 33.87 16.99
C PRO A 596 25.72 33.64 18.08
N ILE A 597 25.50 32.67 18.98
CA ILE A 597 26.42 32.36 20.07
C ILE A 597 27.73 31.78 19.53
N ALA A 598 27.65 30.80 18.61
CA ALA A 598 28.83 30.16 18.03
C ALA A 598 29.60 31.09 17.09
N ALA A 599 28.90 31.96 16.36
CA ALA A 599 29.48 32.88 15.40
C ALA A 599 30.05 34.17 16.03
N ALA A 600 29.63 34.55 17.25
CA ALA A 600 30.00 35.82 17.87
C ALA A 600 31.51 36.14 17.86
N PRO A 601 32.44 35.22 18.18
CA PRO A 601 33.88 35.51 18.13
C PRO A 601 34.35 35.89 16.73
N LEU A 602 33.89 35.17 15.71
CA LEU A 602 34.23 35.42 14.32
C LEU A 602 33.66 36.76 13.84
N LEU A 603 32.38 37.04 14.14
CA LEU A 603 31.71 38.27 13.75
C LEU A 603 32.39 39.50 14.37
N GLN A 604 32.75 39.43 15.67
CA GLN A 604 33.46 40.49 16.35
C GLN A 604 34.85 40.72 15.76
N ARG A 605 35.54 39.65 15.33
CA ARG A 605 36.83 39.77 14.63
C ARG A 605 36.65 40.46 13.28
N ILE A 606 35.68 40.05 12.46
CA ILE A 606 35.39 40.68 11.16
C ILE A 606 35.16 42.18 11.29
N VAL A 607 34.42 42.61 12.31
CA VAL A 607 34.14 44.03 12.57
C VAL A 607 35.37 44.80 13.01
N ASN A 608 36.27 44.20 13.80
CA ASN A 608 37.35 44.93 14.48
C ASN A 608 38.74 44.78 13.86
N GLU A 609 38.97 43.76 13.05
CA GLU A 609 40.30 43.47 12.49
C GLU A 609 40.80 44.64 11.60
N ARG A 610 41.98 45.16 11.95
CA ARG A 610 42.66 46.25 11.24
C ARG A 610 44.10 45.85 10.94
N ARG A 611 44.58 46.24 9.75
CA ARG A 611 45.97 46.17 9.32
C ARG A 611 46.57 47.58 9.35
N LEU A 612 47.76 47.73 9.94
CA LEU A 612 48.47 49.01 10.07
C LEU A 612 47.62 50.12 10.75
N LEU A 613 46.88 49.75 11.80
CA LEU A 613 46.01 50.62 12.63
C LEU A 613 44.83 51.32 11.94
N THR A 614 44.87 51.52 10.62
CA THR A 614 43.89 52.32 9.87
C THR A 614 43.12 51.52 8.82
N LYS A 615 43.73 50.53 8.17
CA LYS A 615 43.09 49.80 7.07
C LYS A 615 42.29 48.61 7.60
N ARG A 616 40.98 48.61 7.39
CA ARG A 616 40.13 47.44 7.70
C ARG A 616 40.53 46.27 6.80
N VAL A 617 40.72 45.08 7.39
CA VAL A 617 41.13 43.88 6.62
C VAL A 617 39.94 43.25 5.90
N TRP A 618 38.73 43.44 6.43
CA TRP A 618 37.49 42.92 5.83
C TRP A 618 36.79 43.99 4.98
N PRO A 619 36.25 43.60 3.80
CA PRO A 619 35.43 44.49 2.96
C PRO A 619 34.23 45.06 3.72
N GLU A 620 33.74 46.23 3.31
CA GLU A 620 32.60 46.90 3.95
C GLU A 620 31.36 46.00 4.00
N ALA A 621 31.03 45.31 2.90
CA ALA A 621 29.88 44.40 2.85
C ALA A 621 29.93 43.29 3.92
N CYS A 622 31.12 42.74 4.21
CA CYS A 622 31.31 41.74 5.25
C CYS A 622 31.12 42.33 6.66
N ARG A 623 31.62 43.57 6.87
CA ARG A 623 31.47 44.27 8.15
C ARG A 623 30.01 44.64 8.43
N VAL A 624 29.30 45.15 7.43
CA VAL A 624 27.85 45.44 7.52
C VAL A 624 27.07 44.16 7.80
N ALA A 625 27.39 43.05 7.11
CA ALA A 625 26.77 41.75 7.36
C ALA A 625 27.00 41.25 8.79
N ALA A 626 28.19 41.47 9.36
CA ALA A 626 28.53 41.07 10.73
C ALA A 626 27.92 41.97 11.81
N GLN A 627 27.63 43.24 11.49
CA GLN A 627 26.98 44.20 12.39
C GLN A 627 25.46 44.14 12.36
N SER A 628 24.89 43.56 11.30
CA SER A 628 23.45 43.44 11.14
C SER A 628 22.90 42.66 12.33
N PRO A 629 22.08 43.28 13.20
CA PRO A 629 21.57 42.59 14.37
C PRO A 629 20.83 41.36 13.88
N SER A 630 21.09 40.21 14.49
CA SER A 630 20.26 39.02 14.41
C SER A 630 18.92 39.37 15.05
N GLY A 631 18.12 40.17 14.35
CA GLY A 631 16.78 40.54 14.78
C GLY A 631 15.94 39.27 14.85
N PRO A 632 15.04 39.16 15.83
CA PRO A 632 14.04 38.10 15.82
C PRO A 632 13.26 38.24 14.50
N GLY A 633 13.53 37.35 13.55
CA GLY A 633 12.83 37.30 12.28
C GLY A 633 11.35 37.09 12.56
N LYS A 634 10.52 38.03 12.08
CA LYS A 634 9.07 37.88 11.99
C LYS A 634 8.72 36.75 11.03
#